data_AF-E6WKA1-F1
#
_entry.id   AF-E6WKA1-F1
#
_cell.length_a   1.000
_cell.length_b   1.000
_cell.length_c   1.000
_cell.angle_alpha   90.00
_cell.angle_beta   90.00
_cell.angle_gamma   90.00
#
_symmetry.space_group_name_H-M   'P 1'
#
loop_
_entity.id
_entity.type
_entity.pdbx_description
1 polymer ?
#
loop_
_entity_poly.entity_id
_entity_poly.type
_entity_poly.pdbx_seq_one_letter_code
_entity_poly.pdbx_strand_id
1 'polypeptide(L)'
;MIKGDLISCQRYINKAKVLDKASRFKRFIVAVYPIVLRGKQYTVLMDGHHNYAAAKLVGAKPDYRPVGKKVLRILNAMPEKEREAHFINNITDSHYYFVETGEVVEDLVLPDTSHPLAVHVNNQWVLGHG
;
A
#
# COMPACT_ATOMS: atom_id res chain seq x y z
N MET A 1 4.64 11.75 -3.49
CA MET A 1 5.37 11.54 -4.76
C MET A 1 6.15 10.24 -4.63
N ILE A 2 6.27 9.45 -5.72
CA ILE A 2 6.91 8.13 -5.70
C ILE A 2 8.39 8.25 -5.29
N LYS A 3 8.82 7.39 -4.37
CA LYS A 3 10.20 7.20 -3.91
C LYS A 3 10.49 5.70 -3.84
N GLY A 4 11.55 5.23 -4.48
CA GLY A 4 11.86 3.81 -4.56
C GLY A 4 10.81 3.00 -5.34
N ASP A 5 10.79 1.69 -5.12
CA ASP A 5 9.91 0.76 -5.84
C ASP A 5 8.45 0.90 -5.39
N LEU A 6 7.50 0.84 -6.34
CA LEU A 6 6.06 0.87 -6.05
C LEU A 6 5.58 -0.53 -5.67
N ILE A 7 5.05 -0.67 -4.46
CA ILE A 7 4.58 -1.94 -3.90
C ILE A 7 3.12 -1.86 -3.46
N SER A 8 2.43 -3.01 -3.40
CA SER A 8 1.08 -3.11 -2.83
C SER A 8 0.91 -4.46 -2.13
N CYS A 9 0.01 -4.50 -1.15
CA CYS A 9 -0.47 -5.72 -0.48
C CYS A 9 -1.97 -5.96 -0.72
N GLN A 10 -2.55 -5.29 -1.74
CA GLN A 10 -3.90 -5.51 -2.24
C GLN A 10 -3.87 -5.99 -3.69
N ARG A 11 -4.15 -7.28 -3.91
CA ARG A 11 -4.11 -7.95 -5.20
C ARG A 11 -5.48 -8.05 -5.88
N TYR A 12 -6.57 -7.94 -5.12
CA TYR A 12 -7.91 -8.05 -5.70
C TYR A 12 -8.24 -6.89 -6.67
N ILE A 13 -8.51 -7.25 -7.93
CA ILE A 13 -8.89 -6.34 -9.01
C ILE A 13 -10.18 -6.83 -9.68
N ASN A 14 -11.20 -5.96 -9.72
CA ASN A 14 -12.44 -6.23 -10.45
C ASN A 14 -12.27 -5.77 -11.91
N LYS A 15 -12.21 -6.75 -12.83
CA LYS A 15 -11.99 -6.50 -14.26
C LYS A 15 -13.05 -5.59 -14.90
N ALA A 16 -14.32 -5.75 -14.54
CA ALA A 16 -15.40 -4.92 -15.08
C ALA A 16 -15.24 -3.44 -14.67
N LYS A 17 -14.88 -3.18 -13.40
CA LYS A 17 -14.58 -1.82 -12.94
C LYS A 17 -13.35 -1.23 -13.63
N VAL A 18 -12.33 -2.03 -13.89
CA VAL A 18 -11.13 -1.58 -14.62
C VAL A 18 -11.47 -1.18 -16.05
N LEU A 19 -12.26 -1.99 -16.76
CA LEU A 19 -12.68 -1.70 -18.13
C LEU A 19 -13.58 -0.45 -18.22
N ASP A 20 -14.54 -0.29 -17.31
CA ASP A 20 -15.38 0.92 -17.23
C ASP A 20 -14.54 2.19 -16.97
N LYS A 21 -13.56 2.10 -16.07
CA LYS A 21 -12.64 3.21 -15.80
C LYS A 21 -11.73 3.51 -16.99
N ALA A 22 -11.18 2.49 -17.63
CA ALA A 22 -10.30 2.63 -18.78
C ALA A 22 -10.99 3.34 -19.96
N SER A 23 -12.29 3.06 -20.18
CA SER A 23 -13.06 3.68 -21.27
C SER A 23 -13.55 5.09 -20.96
N ARG A 24 -13.82 5.40 -19.68
CA ARG A 24 -14.46 6.68 -19.30
C ARG A 24 -13.52 7.72 -18.74
N PHE A 25 -12.47 7.31 -18.02
CA PHE A 25 -11.68 8.23 -17.22
C PHE A 25 -10.53 8.82 -18.04
N LYS A 26 -10.41 10.15 -18.00
CA LYS A 26 -9.27 10.87 -18.58
C LYS A 26 -8.08 11.00 -17.62
N ARG A 27 -8.30 10.73 -16.33
CA ARG A 27 -7.31 10.82 -15.26
C ARG A 27 -7.47 9.67 -14.29
N PHE A 28 -6.35 9.05 -13.93
CA PHE A 28 -6.31 7.90 -13.02
C PHE A 28 -5.59 8.31 -11.74
N ILE A 29 -6.34 8.75 -10.74
CA ILE A 29 -5.76 9.19 -9.48
C ILE A 29 -5.48 7.97 -8.60
N VAL A 30 -4.26 7.91 -8.06
CA VAL A 30 -3.76 6.84 -7.19
C VAL A 30 -3.13 7.46 -5.95
N ALA A 31 -3.54 7.01 -4.77
CA ALA A 31 -2.99 7.50 -3.51
C ALA A 31 -1.82 6.62 -3.08
N VAL A 32 -0.71 7.27 -2.71
CA VAL A 32 0.55 6.60 -2.39
C VAL A 32 1.17 7.13 -1.11
N TYR A 33 1.95 6.28 -0.45
CA TYR A 33 2.69 6.62 0.76
C TYR A 33 4.14 6.12 0.69
N PRO A 34 5.14 7.02 0.66
CA PRO A 34 6.55 6.65 0.77
C PRO A 34 6.89 6.17 2.19
N ILE A 35 7.61 5.07 2.30
CA ILE A 35 8.03 4.49 3.58
C ILE A 35 9.35 3.72 3.43
N VAL A 36 10.15 3.66 4.49
CA VAL A 36 11.31 2.77 4.58
C VAL A 36 10.87 1.50 5.29
N LEU A 37 11.11 0.35 4.68
CA LEU A 37 10.80 -0.97 5.23
C LEU A 37 12.07 -1.82 5.15
N ARG A 38 12.50 -2.35 6.30
CA ARG A 38 13.75 -3.09 6.48
C ARG A 38 14.97 -2.35 5.90
N GLY A 39 15.01 -1.03 6.11
CA GLY A 39 16.08 -0.16 5.63
C GLY A 39 16.03 0.18 4.13
N LYS A 40 15.07 -0.35 3.36
CA LYS A 40 14.89 -0.03 1.93
C LYS A 40 13.72 0.92 1.71
N GLN A 41 13.92 1.94 0.87
CA GLN A 41 12.88 2.90 0.49
C GLN A 41 11.90 2.29 -0.51
N TYR A 42 10.62 2.34 -0.17
CA TYR A 42 9.50 1.95 -1.04
C TYR A 42 8.45 3.06 -1.13
N THR A 43 7.53 2.89 -2.06
CA THR A 43 6.26 3.60 -2.06
C THR A 43 5.11 2.61 -2.08
N VAL A 44 4.22 2.69 -1.11
CA VAL A 44 3.04 1.82 -1.03
C VAL A 44 1.89 2.46 -1.80
N LEU A 45 1.26 1.69 -2.69
CA LEU A 45 -0.01 2.03 -3.30
C LEU A 45 -1.12 1.77 -2.28
N MET A 46 -1.64 2.86 -1.70
CA MET A 46 -2.58 2.81 -0.59
C MET A 46 -4.03 2.80 -1.04
N ASP A 47 -4.34 3.48 -2.15
CA ASP A 47 -5.69 3.54 -2.71
C ASP A 47 -5.66 3.81 -4.22
N GLY A 48 -6.74 3.45 -4.92
CA GLY A 48 -6.88 3.62 -6.36
C GLY A 48 -6.38 2.43 -7.18
N HIS A 49 -6.32 1.22 -6.60
CA HIS A 49 -5.86 -0.01 -7.29
C HIS A 49 -6.52 -0.25 -8.65
N HIS A 50 -7.86 -0.09 -8.77
CA HIS A 50 -8.54 -0.21 -10.07
C HIS A 50 -8.21 0.93 -11.03
N ASN A 51 -7.94 2.15 -10.53
CA ASN A 51 -7.50 3.25 -11.38
C ASN A 51 -6.09 3.01 -11.91
N TYR A 52 -5.18 2.48 -11.07
CA TYR A 52 -3.84 2.10 -11.49
C TYR A 52 -3.90 1.01 -12.56
N ALA A 53 -4.68 -0.04 -12.34
CA ALA A 53 -4.87 -1.11 -13.33
C ALA A 53 -5.47 -0.58 -14.65
N ALA A 54 -6.44 0.34 -14.57
CA ALA A 54 -7.03 0.97 -15.76
C ALA A 54 -6.03 1.85 -16.51
N ALA A 55 -5.21 2.62 -15.79
CA ALA A 55 -4.13 3.41 -16.38
C ALA A 55 -3.13 2.52 -17.13
N LYS A 56 -2.68 1.42 -16.51
CA LYS A 56 -1.79 0.44 -17.14
C LYS A 56 -2.41 -0.15 -18.40
N LEU A 57 -3.70 -0.51 -18.34
CA LEU A 57 -4.43 -1.10 -19.47
C LEU A 57 -4.46 -0.18 -20.70
N VAL A 58 -4.61 1.13 -20.51
CA VAL A 58 -4.66 2.11 -21.60
C VAL A 58 -3.30 2.75 -21.92
N GLY A 59 -2.22 2.28 -21.28
CA GLY A 59 -0.87 2.85 -21.44
C GLY A 59 -0.71 4.27 -20.89
N ALA A 60 -1.58 4.72 -20.01
CA ALA A 60 -1.52 6.05 -19.40
C ALA A 60 -0.74 6.04 -18.08
N LYS A 61 -0.10 7.16 -17.75
CA LYS A 61 0.53 7.36 -16.44
C LYS A 61 -0.52 7.78 -15.40
N PRO A 62 -0.59 7.12 -14.23
CA PRO A 62 -1.44 7.59 -13.13
C PRO A 62 -1.01 8.95 -12.56
N ASP A 63 -1.96 9.69 -12.00
CA ASP A 63 -1.72 10.87 -11.17
C ASP A 63 -1.54 10.43 -9.72
N TYR A 64 -0.29 10.40 -9.27
CA TYR A 64 0.06 9.99 -7.91
C TYR A 64 -0.13 11.12 -6.90
N ARG A 65 -0.96 10.87 -5.89
CA ARG A 65 -1.24 11.82 -4.81
C ARG A 65 -0.85 11.25 -3.45
N PRO A 66 -0.52 12.10 -2.46
CA PRO A 66 -0.43 11.65 -1.09
C PRO A 66 -1.75 11.03 -0.62
N VAL A 67 -1.68 10.11 0.34
CA VAL A 67 -2.87 9.67 1.08
C VAL A 67 -3.63 10.84 1.71
N GLY A 68 -4.93 10.64 1.94
CA GLY A 68 -5.81 11.67 2.51
C GLY A 68 -5.29 12.21 3.85
N LYS A 69 -5.59 13.49 4.14
CA LYS A 69 -5.08 14.21 5.32
C LYS A 69 -5.27 13.45 6.64
N LYS A 70 -6.41 12.77 6.81
CA LYS A 70 -6.70 11.96 8.01
C LYS A 70 -5.71 10.82 8.19
N VAL A 71 -5.46 10.04 7.13
CA VAL A 71 -4.51 8.92 7.13
C VAL A 71 -3.10 9.44 7.36
N LEU A 72 -2.71 10.49 6.64
CA LEU A 72 -1.39 11.09 6.77
C LEU A 72 -1.12 11.56 8.22
N ARG A 73 -2.11 12.18 8.87
CA ARG A 73 -2.02 12.59 10.27
C ARG A 73 -1.80 11.41 11.22
N ILE A 74 -2.52 10.31 11.01
CA ILE A 74 -2.38 9.10 11.84
C ILE A 74 -0.98 8.50 11.67
N LEU A 75 -0.54 8.30 10.43
CA LEU A 75 0.77 7.74 10.14
C LEU A 75 1.91 8.62 10.67
N ASN A 76 1.80 9.93 10.50
CA ASN A 76 2.83 10.86 10.97
C ASN A 76 2.88 11.00 12.50
N ALA A 77 1.82 10.61 13.22
CA ALA A 77 1.82 10.57 14.68
C ALA A 77 2.53 9.33 15.24
N MET A 78 2.73 8.28 14.43
CA MET A 78 3.48 7.08 14.82
C MET A 78 4.99 7.34 14.75
N PRO A 79 5.79 6.90 15.73
CA PRO A 79 7.24 6.76 15.60
C PRO A 79 7.61 5.97 14.35
N GLU A 80 8.77 6.27 13.76
CA GLU A 80 9.19 5.66 12.49
C GLU A 80 9.19 4.12 12.54
N LYS A 81 9.75 3.53 13.60
CA LYS A 81 9.80 2.08 13.78
C LYS A 81 8.42 1.44 13.96
N GLU A 82 7.52 2.08 14.71
CA GLU A 82 6.15 1.59 14.86
C GLU A 82 5.38 1.64 13.54
N ARG A 83 5.62 2.68 12.74
CA ARG A 83 5.02 2.83 11.42
C ARG A 83 5.54 1.79 10.44
N GLU A 84 6.84 1.56 10.42
CA GLU A 84 7.47 0.50 9.63
C GLU A 84 6.83 -0.86 9.97
N ALA A 85 6.82 -1.21 11.26
CA ALA A 85 6.27 -2.47 11.73
C ALA A 85 4.75 -2.57 11.41
N HIS A 86 3.99 -1.48 11.55
CA HIS A 86 2.58 -1.42 11.16
C HIS A 86 2.38 -1.81 9.70
N PHE A 87 3.18 -1.25 8.79
CA PHE A 87 3.09 -1.55 7.37
C PHE A 87 3.50 -2.98 7.03
N ILE A 88 4.52 -3.55 7.68
CA ILE A 88 4.94 -4.94 7.46
C ILE A 88 3.86 -5.92 7.93
N ASN A 89 3.24 -5.66 9.08
CA ASN A 89 2.39 -6.65 9.73
C ASN A 89 0.90 -6.53 9.38
N ASN A 90 0.43 -5.36 8.94
CA ASN A 90 -0.98 -5.13 8.62
C ASN A 90 -1.21 -5.11 7.11
N ILE A 91 -1.03 -6.28 6.48
CA ILE A 91 -1.31 -6.49 5.06
C ILE A 91 -2.82 -6.67 4.81
N THR A 92 -3.30 -6.27 3.63
CA THR A 92 -4.74 -6.26 3.32
C THR A 92 -5.25 -7.61 2.83
N ASP A 93 -4.72 -8.12 1.71
CA ASP A 93 -5.19 -9.39 1.12
C ASP A 93 -4.05 -10.29 0.61
N SER A 94 -2.82 -9.78 0.49
CA SER A 94 -1.65 -10.54 0.03
C SER A 94 -0.35 -10.03 0.65
N HIS A 95 0.72 -10.82 0.51
CA HIS A 95 2.08 -10.29 0.71
C HIS A 95 2.33 -9.07 -0.19
N TYR A 96 3.26 -8.22 0.23
CA TYR A 96 3.71 -7.13 -0.63
C TYR A 96 4.29 -7.69 -1.92
N TYR A 97 3.92 -7.06 -3.03
CA TYR A 97 4.47 -7.35 -4.35
C TYR A 97 4.83 -6.05 -5.06
N PHE A 98 5.80 -6.12 -5.95
CA PHE A 98 6.14 -5.02 -6.85
C PHE A 98 5.02 -4.83 -7.87
N VAL A 99 4.41 -3.65 -7.91
CA VAL A 99 3.20 -3.42 -8.73
C VAL A 99 3.48 -3.56 -10.23
N GLU A 100 4.71 -3.28 -10.65
CA GLU A 100 5.11 -3.38 -12.05
C GLU A 100 5.27 -4.83 -12.53
N THR A 101 5.96 -5.68 -11.74
CA THR A 101 6.32 -7.07 -12.12
C THR A 101 5.35 -8.11 -11.57
N GLY A 102 4.68 -7.82 -10.45
CA GLY A 102 3.83 -8.77 -9.73
C GLY A 102 4.60 -9.75 -8.83
N GLU A 103 5.92 -9.62 -8.76
CA GLU A 103 6.80 -10.43 -7.91
C GLU A 103 6.65 -10.05 -6.44
N VAL A 104 6.71 -11.05 -5.56
CA VAL A 104 6.65 -10.84 -4.11
C VAL A 104 7.91 -10.13 -3.63
N VAL A 105 7.75 -9.21 -2.68
CA VAL A 105 8.88 -8.60 -1.98
C VAL A 105 9.28 -9.53 -0.85
N GLU A 106 10.19 -10.48 -1.14
CA GLU A 106 10.59 -11.56 -0.23
C GLU A 106 11.03 -11.05 1.15
N ASP A 107 11.75 -9.92 1.18
CA ASP A 107 12.22 -9.31 2.43
C ASP A 107 11.06 -8.92 3.38
N LEU A 108 9.86 -8.69 2.86
CA LEU A 108 8.68 -8.24 3.60
C LEU A 108 7.68 -9.36 3.89
N VAL A 109 7.99 -10.62 3.56
CA VAL A 109 7.08 -11.77 3.78
C VAL A 109 6.94 -12.09 5.27
N LEU A 110 8.05 -12.04 6.00
CA LEU A 110 8.05 -12.32 7.43
C LEU A 110 7.58 -11.10 8.23
N PRO A 111 6.77 -11.30 9.27
CA PRO A 111 6.35 -10.21 10.14
C PRO A 111 7.56 -9.59 10.86
N ASP A 112 7.44 -8.32 11.21
CA ASP A 112 8.33 -7.67 12.17
C ASP A 112 7.89 -8.02 13.59
N THR A 113 8.71 -8.79 14.30
CA THR A 113 8.48 -9.20 15.69
C THR A 113 9.24 -8.34 16.70
N SER A 114 9.97 -7.32 16.24
CA SER A 114 10.79 -6.46 17.10
C SER A 114 9.96 -5.45 17.91
N HIS A 115 8.71 -5.24 17.53
CA HIS A 115 7.77 -4.36 18.23
C HIS A 115 6.58 -5.19 18.73
N PRO A 116 6.12 -4.95 19.99
CA PRO A 116 4.84 -5.46 20.47
C PRO A 116 3.74 -4.72 19.72
N LEU A 117 3.54 -5.09 18.46
CA LEU A 117 2.54 -4.44 17.65
C LEU A 117 1.17 -4.80 18.19
N ALA A 118 0.38 -3.76 18.28
CA ALA A 118 -1.05 -3.82 18.43
C ALA A 118 -1.62 -4.60 17.22
N VAL A 119 -1.71 -5.93 17.33
CA VAL A 119 -2.19 -6.79 16.24
C VAL A 119 -3.69 -6.63 16.16
N HIS A 120 -4.21 -6.17 15.03
CA HIS A 120 -5.64 -5.93 14.87
C HIS A 120 -6.24 -6.94 13.91
N VAL A 121 -6.95 -7.94 14.43
CA VAL A 121 -7.64 -8.98 13.64
C VAL A 121 -9.13 -8.88 13.95
N ASN A 122 -10.00 -8.87 12.93
CA ASN A 122 -11.46 -8.84 13.10
C ASN A 122 -11.99 -7.71 14.01
N ASN A 123 -11.41 -6.51 13.92
CA ASN A 123 -11.80 -5.37 14.76
C ASN A 123 -11.46 -5.53 16.26
N GLN A 124 -10.48 -6.37 16.59
CA GLN A 124 -10.01 -6.63 17.95
C GLN A 124 -8.47 -6.55 18.04
N TRP A 125 -7.97 -6.04 19.16
CA TRP A 125 -6.54 -6.05 19.51
C TRP A 125 -6.16 -7.42 20.09
N VAL A 126 -5.16 -8.07 19.49
CA VAL A 126 -4.77 -9.46 19.76
C VAL A 126 -3.37 -9.54 20.41
N LEU A 127 -2.52 -8.53 20.24
CA LEU A 127 -1.22 -8.38 20.91
C LEU A 127 -0.97 -6.91 21.23
N GLY A 128 -0.09 -6.60 22.20
CA GLY A 128 0.32 -5.24 22.56
C GLY A 128 -0.62 -4.55 23.56
N HIS A 129 -0.30 -4.64 24.85
CA HIS A 129 -0.86 -3.75 25.88
C HIS A 129 0.06 -2.55 26.06
N GLY A 130 -0.51 -1.36 25.93
CA GLY A 130 0.05 -0.07 26.33
C GLY A 130 -1.08 0.91 26.52
#